data_AF-A0A926U0B4-F1
#
_entry.id   AF-A0A926U0B4-F1
#
_cell.length_a   1.000
_cell.length_b   1.000
_cell.length_c   1.000
_cell.angle_alpha   90.00
_cell.angle_beta   90.00
_cell.angle_gamma   90.00
#
_symmetry.space_group_name_H-M   'P 1'
#
loop_
_entity.id
_entity.type
_entity.pdbx_description
1 polymer ?
#
loop_
_entity_poly.entity_id
_entity_poly.type
_entity_poly.pdbx_seq_one_letter_code
_entity_poly.pdbx_strand_id
1 'polypeptide(L)' 'MLLLPGNPEFNRVLATPPPNWRQFAQSTPDFAFVARSGSGLLEPVSMVDLDNYLEGGEYEERLEEIGEEDELEFDF' A
#
# COMPACT_ATOMS: atom_id res chain seq x y z
N MET A 1 -7.88 -17.88 0.91
CA MET A 1 -6.55 -18.48 1.10
C MET A 1 -5.63 -17.36 1.53
N LEU A 2 -5.00 -17.47 2.70
CA LEU A 2 -4.00 -16.50 3.17
C LEU A 2 -2.61 -17.14 3.03
N LEU A 3 -1.68 -16.43 2.41
CA LEU A 3 -0.28 -16.82 2.36
C LEU A 3 0.41 -16.15 3.56
N LEU A 4 1.02 -16.95 4.42
CA LEU A 4 1.71 -16.46 5.62
C LEU A 4 3.23 -16.65 5.47
N PRO A 5 4.03 -15.93 6.28
CA PRO A 5 5.47 -16.19 6.38
C PRO A 5 5.76 -17.67 6.58
N GLY A 6 6.69 -18.23 5.80
CA GLY A 6 7.00 -19.65 5.76
C GLY A 6 6.35 -20.42 4.61
N ASN A 7 5.34 -19.84 3.93
CA ASN A 7 4.86 -20.37 2.66
C ASN A 7 5.82 -19.98 1.50
N PRO A 8 6.25 -20.92 0.64
CA PRO A 8 7.16 -20.62 -0.48
C PRO A 8 6.64 -19.54 -1.45
N GLU A 9 5.32 -19.45 -1.63
CA GLU A 9 4.70 -18.47 -2.53
C GLU A 9 4.52 -17.10 -1.87
N PHE A 10 4.71 -16.97 -0.55
CA PHE A 10 4.56 -15.71 0.18
C PHE A 10 5.44 -14.60 -0.40
N ASN A 11 6.75 -14.87 -0.48
CA ASN A 11 7.71 -13.89 -1.01
C ASN A 11 7.48 -13.60 -2.49
N ARG A 12 7.01 -14.60 -3.25
CA ARG A 12 6.71 -14.43 -4.67
C ARG A 12 5.54 -13.49 -4.90
N VAL A 13 4.47 -13.66 -4.10
CA VAL A 13 3.28 -12.81 -4.18
C VAL A 13 3.60 -11.39 -3.72
N LEU A 14 4.38 -11.22 -2.65
CA LEU A 14 4.85 -9.90 -2.20
C LEU A 14 5.68 -9.17 -3.27
N ALA A 15 6.49 -9.90 -4.03
CA ALA A 15 7.29 -9.32 -5.11
C ALA A 15 6.48 -8.98 -6.38
N THR A 16 5.19 -9.32 -6.42
CA THR A 16 4.33 -9.07 -7.58
C THR A 16 3.54 -7.78 -7.36
N PRO A 17 3.63 -6.78 -8.27
CA PRO A 17 2.88 -5.54 -8.12
C PRO A 17 1.35 -5.78 -8.21
N PRO A 18 0.54 -4.88 -7.64
CA PRO A 18 -0.91 -5.06 -7.49
C PRO A 18 -1.62 -5.21 -8.84
N PRO A 19 -2.77 -5.90 -8.91
CA PRO A 19 -3.50 -6.10 -10.17
C PRO A 19 -3.73 -4.80 -10.95
N ASN A 20 -3.79 -4.91 -12.29
CA ASN A 20 -4.06 -3.81 -13.22
C ASN A 20 -2.99 -2.70 -13.31
N TRP A 21 -1.90 -2.76 -12.53
CA TRP A 21 -0.81 -1.77 -12.59
C TRP A 21 -0.25 -1.55 -14.01
N ARG A 22 -0.16 -2.61 -14.81
CA ARG A 22 0.36 -2.53 -16.18
C ARG A 22 -0.54 -1.74 -17.12
N GLN A 23 -1.87 -1.84 -16.93
CA GLN A 23 -2.82 -1.09 -17.74
C GLN A 23 -2.74 0.40 -17.39
N PHE A 24 -2.61 0.72 -16.11
CA PHE A 24 -2.38 2.08 -15.64
C PHE A 24 -1.07 2.67 -16.17
N ALA A 25 0.02 1.90 -16.12
CA ALA A 25 1.34 2.33 -16.62
C ALA A 25 1.37 2.60 -18.14
N GLN A 26 0.48 1.97 -18.91
CA GLN A 26 0.37 2.21 -20.36
C GLN A 26 -0.23 3.58 -20.68
N SER A 27 -1.15 4.08 -19.85
CA SER A 27 -1.75 5.42 -20.01
C SER A 27 -1.01 6.49 -19.23
N THR A 28 -0.25 6.12 -18.20
CA THR A 28 0.44 7.02 -17.28
C THR A 28 1.89 6.56 -17.10
N PRO A 29 2.83 7.05 -17.92
CA PRO A 29 4.21 6.57 -17.92
C PRO A 29 4.96 6.88 -16.62
N ASP A 30 4.65 8.02 -16.00
CA ASP A 30 5.18 8.44 -14.70
C ASP A 30 4.09 8.25 -13.63
N PHE A 31 4.22 7.16 -12.86
CA PHE A 31 3.24 6.79 -11.84
C PHE A 31 3.93 6.27 -10.57
N ALA A 32 3.19 6.29 -9.46
CA ALA A 32 3.63 5.76 -8.17
C ALA A 32 2.58 4.78 -7.62
N PHE A 33 2.90 4.12 -6.51
CA PHE A 33 1.95 3.34 -5.73
C PHE A 33 1.72 4.02 -4.38
N VAL A 34 0.46 4.15 -3.98
CA VAL A 34 0.07 4.66 -2.65
C VAL A 34 -0.76 3.62 -1.92
N ALA A 35 -0.76 3.71 -0.59
CA ALA A 35 -1.63 2.91 0.28
C ALA A 35 -2.58 3.87 0.99
N ARG A 36 -3.86 3.88 0.61
CA ARG A 36 -4.87 4.75 1.23
C ARG A 36 -5.32 4.18 2.58
N SER A 37 -5.64 5.07 3.51
CA SER A 37 -6.18 4.68 4.81
C SER A 37 -7.45 3.83 4.63
N GLY A 38 -7.58 2.72 5.37
CA GLY A 38 -8.71 1.80 5.34
C GLY A 38 -8.80 0.89 4.10
N SER A 39 -7.99 1.10 3.05
CA SER A 39 -7.95 0.25 1.85
C SER A 39 -7.13 -1.03 2.11
N GLY A 40 -6.00 -0.90 2.80
CA GLY A 40 -5.05 -2.00 3.04
C GLY A 40 -4.37 -2.53 1.76
N LEU A 41 -4.61 -1.90 0.61
CA LEU A 41 -4.10 -2.31 -0.71
C LEU A 41 -3.23 -1.20 -1.32
N LEU A 42 -2.29 -1.61 -2.17
CA LEU A 42 -1.51 -0.69 -2.99
C LEU A 42 -2.27 -0.37 -4.28
N GLU A 43 -2.34 0.91 -4.61
CA GLU A 43 -3.04 1.43 -5.79
C GLU A 43 -2.08 2.24 -6.66
N PRO A 44 -2.03 2.00 -7.98
CA PRO A 44 -1.24 2.83 -8.89
C PRO A 44 -1.93 4.20 -9.06
N VAL A 45 -1.16 5.28 -8.96
CA VAL A 45 -1.65 6.66 -9.05
C VAL A 45 -0.75 7.53 -9.92
N SER A 46 -1.31 8.60 -10.49
CA SER A 46 -0.52 9.59 -11.23
C SER A 46 0.37 10.41 -10.30
N MET A 47 1.35 11.14 -10.84
CA MET A 47 2.18 12.04 -10.02
C MET A 47 1.36 13.15 -9.36
N VAL A 48 0.31 13.66 -10.02
CA VAL A 48 -0.60 14.67 -9.43
C VAL A 48 -1.37 14.09 -8.24
N ASP A 49 -1.84 12.86 -8.38
CA ASP A 49 -2.54 12.17 -7.29
C ASP A 49 -1.59 11.80 -6.15
N LEU A 50 -0.31 11.52 -6.45
CA LEU A 50 0.73 11.34 -5.44
C LEU A 50 0.96 12.63 -4.65
N ASP A 51 1.08 13.77 -5.34
CA ASP A 51 1.26 15.06 -4.66
C ASP A 51 0.04 15.36 -3.77
N ASN A 52 -1.18 15.11 -4.25
CA ASN A 52 -2.40 15.24 -3.44
C ASN A 52 -2.40 14.28 -2.24
N TYR A 53 -1.91 13.06 -2.40
CA TYR A 53 -1.81 12.09 -1.31
C TYR A 53 -0.82 12.55 -0.23
N LEU A 54 0.33 13.11 -0.64
CA LEU A 54 1.38 13.57 0.26
C LEU A 54 1.06 14.92 0.93
N GLU A 55 0.40 15.84 0.22
CA GLU A 55 0.13 17.20 0.70
C GLU A 55 -1.30 17.36 1.25
N GLY A 56 -2.20 16.43 0.92
CA GLY A 56 -3.62 16.50 1.23
C GLY A 56 -4.03 15.87 2.56
N GLY A 57 -3.10 15.32 3.35
CA GLY A 57 -3.39 14.68 4.63
C GLY A 57 -3.64 13.17 4.57
N GLU A 58 -3.84 12.60 3.37
CA GLU A 58 -4.14 11.17 3.22
C GLU A 58 -2.99 10.27 3.67
N TYR A 59 -1.74 10.71 3.48
CA TYR A 59 -0.57 9.98 3.95
C TYR A 59 -0.50 9.98 5.48
N GLU A 60 -0.78 11.11 6.12
CA GLU A 60 -0.84 11.25 7.58
C GLU A 60 -1.92 10.34 8.16
N GLU A 61 -3.13 10.33 7.58
CA GLU A 61 -4.21 9.41 7.98
C GLU A 61 -3.79 7.95 7.85
N ARG A 62 -3.02 7.61 6.80
CA ARG A 62 -2.48 6.25 6.65
C ARG A 62 -1.46 5.93 7.74
N LEU A 63 -0.59 6.87 8.10
CA LEU A 63 0.40 6.70 9.17
C LEU A 63 -0.27 6.52 10.54
N GLU A 64 -1.33 7.27 10.82
CA GLU A 64 -2.13 7.10 12.04
C GLU A 64 -2.73 5.69 12.11
N GLU A 65 -3.31 5.19 11.02
CA GLU A 65 -3.90 3.84 10.95
C GLU A 65 -2.89 2.71 11.26
N ILE A 66 -1.63 2.79 10.80
CA ILE A 66 -0.60 1.79 11.18
C ILE A 66 0.02 2.05 12.56
N GLY A 67 -0.01 3.29 13.04
CA GLY A 67 0.54 3.66 14.35
C GLY A 67 -0.35 3.25 15.52
N GLU A 68 -1.65 3.04 15.31
CA GLU A 68 -2.59 2.58 16.34
C GLU A 68 -2.41 1.09 16.73
N GLU A 69 -1.66 0.28 15.97
CA GLU A 69 -1.42 -1.15 16.28
C GLU A 69 -0.24 -1.40 17.25
N ASP A 70 0.62 -0.41 17.54
CA ASP A 70 1.83 -0.58 18.36
C ASP A 70 1.56 -0.56 19.89
N GLU A 71 0.33 -0.29 20.35
CA GLU A 71 -0.08 -0.41 21.77
C GLU A 71 -0.65 -1.80 22.12
N LEU A 72 -0.10 -2.87 21.57
CA LEU A 72 -0.30 -4.21 22.13
C LEU A 72 0.66 -4.41 23.31
N GLU A 73 0.24 -3.98 24.51
CA GLU A 73 0.87 -4.37 25.78
C GLU A 73 0.98 -5.90 25.85
N PHE A 74 2.18 -6.43 25.59
CA PHE A 74 2.51 -7.81 25.94
C PHE A 74 2.73 -7.88 27.45
N ASP A 75 1.65 -8.11 28.19
CA ASP A 75 1.71 -8.51 29.59
C ASP A 75 2.38 -9.90 29.68
N PHE A 76 3.59 -9.95 30.26
CA PHE A 76 4.36 -11.17 30.55
C PHE A 76 4.16 -11.65 31.99
#